data_AF-A0A1W9JEH1-F1
#
_entry.id   AF-A0A1W9JEH1-F1
#
_cell.length_a   1.000
_cell.length_b   1.000
_cell.length_c   1.000
_cell.angle_alpha   90.00
_cell.angle_beta   90.00
_cell.angle_gamma   90.00
#
_symmetry.space_group_name_H-M   'P 1'
#
loop_
_entity.id
_entity.type
_entity.pdbx_description
1 polymer ?
#
loop_
_entity_poly.entity_id
_entity_poly.type
_entity_poly.pdbx_seq_one_letter_code
_entity_poly.pdbx_strand_id
1 'polypeptide(L)' 'MKTINQVNEIGTLRIVFIEALSRQFIAITGCGIYVYLTPVTVNELFNHFMSSNLPINVFARQCVKNVVA' A
#
# COMPACT_ATOMS: atom_id res chain seq x y z
N MET A 1 -0.17 -23.81 -15.27
CA MET A 1 0.38 -23.79 -13.90
C MET A 1 1.12 -22.50 -13.52
N LYS A 2 1.66 -21.69 -14.45
CA LYS A 2 2.35 -20.41 -14.11
C LYS A 2 1.43 -19.32 -13.54
N THR A 3 0.20 -19.22 -14.02
CA THR A 3 -0.74 -18.14 -13.67
C THR A 3 -1.15 -18.13 -12.20
N ILE A 4 -1.30 -19.31 -11.58
CA ILE A 4 -1.74 -19.42 -10.17
C ILE A 4 -0.66 -18.91 -9.22
N ASN A 5 0.60 -19.22 -9.50
CA ASN A 5 1.73 -18.79 -8.68
C ASN A 5 1.90 -17.26 -8.73
N GLN A 6 1.77 -16.66 -9.92
CA GLN A 6 1.83 -15.20 -10.09
C GLN A 6 0.67 -14.49 -9.38
N VAL A 7 -0.55 -15.06 -9.42
CA VAL A 7 -1.71 -14.51 -8.70
C VAL A 7 -1.49 -14.56 -7.19
N ASN A 8 -0.89 -15.65 -6.67
CA ASN A 8 -0.55 -15.77 -5.26
C ASN A 8 0.56 -14.78 -4.83
N GLU A 9 1.56 -14.57 -5.67
CA GLU A 9 2.63 -13.60 -5.43
C GLU A 9 2.09 -12.16 -5.38
N ILE A 10 1.24 -11.78 -6.34
CA ILE A 10 0.57 -10.47 -6.36
C ILE A 10 -0.34 -10.30 -5.13
N GLY A 11 -1.09 -11.34 -4.77
CA GLY A 11 -1.93 -11.32 -3.56
C GLY A 11 -1.11 -11.10 -2.29
N THR A 12 0.01 -11.81 -2.16
CA THR A 12 0.94 -11.67 -1.03
C THR A 12 1.55 -10.28 -0.99
N LEU A 13 2.03 -9.77 -2.12
CA LEU A 13 2.61 -8.43 -2.24
C LEU A 13 1.59 -7.35 -1.88
N ARG A 14 0.33 -7.53 -2.26
CA ARG A 14 -0.76 -6.62 -1.90
C ARG A 14 -1.03 -6.58 -0.39
N ILE A 15 -0.99 -7.72 0.29
CA ILE A 15 -1.11 -7.77 1.75
C ILE A 15 0.05 -7.00 2.40
N VAL A 16 1.28 -7.29 1.99
CA VAL A 16 2.48 -6.61 2.52
C VAL A 16 2.43 -5.10 2.26
N PHE A 17 1.91 -4.68 1.10
CA PHE A 17 1.69 -3.28 0.76
C PHE A 17 0.71 -2.60 1.73
N ILE A 18 -0.46 -3.20 1.91
CA ILE A 18 -1.49 -2.68 2.81
C ILE A 18 -0.97 -2.58 4.24
N GLU A 19 -0.23 -3.58 4.72
CA GLU A 19 0.38 -3.54 6.04
C GLU A 19 1.43 -2.43 6.18
N ALA A 20 2.32 -2.29 5.18
CA ALA A 20 3.35 -1.25 5.20
C ALA A 20 2.71 0.15 5.23
N LEU A 21 1.69 0.37 4.41
CA LEU A 21 0.92 1.61 4.37
C LEU A 21 0.22 1.86 5.72
N SER A 22 -0.45 0.84 6.27
CA SER A 22 -1.13 0.92 7.57
C SER A 22 -0.17 1.30 8.69
N ARG A 23 1.00 0.67 8.76
CA ARG A 23 2.03 1.01 9.75
C ARG A 23 2.48 2.47 9.65
N GLN A 24 2.67 3.00 8.45
CA GLN A 24 3.05 4.41 8.29
C GLN A 24 1.92 5.37 8.72
N PHE A 25 0.67 5.09 8.36
CA PHE A 25 -0.47 5.91 8.77
C PHE A 25 -0.67 5.89 10.29
N ILE A 26 -0.58 4.73 10.93
CA ILE A 26 -0.68 4.61 12.39
C ILE A 26 0.45 5.38 13.07
N ALA A 27 1.68 5.28 12.56
CA ALA A 27 2.83 5.97 13.15
C ALA A 27 2.72 7.50 13.09
N ILE A 28 2.06 8.06 12.07
CA ILE A 28 1.93 9.52 11.89
C ILE A 28 0.62 10.06 12.47
N THR A 29 -0.46 9.32 12.35
CA THR A 29 -1.82 9.81 12.65
C THR A 29 -2.47 9.15 13.86
N GLY A 30 -1.90 8.05 14.36
CA GLY A 30 -2.52 7.21 15.40
C GLY A 30 -3.67 6.33 14.90
N CYS A 31 -4.05 6.42 13.63
CA CYS A 31 -5.19 5.69 13.06
C CYS A 31 -4.79 4.82 11.87
N GLY A 32 -5.56 3.76 11.63
CA GLY A 32 -5.37 2.87 10.47
C GLY A 32 -5.73 3.54 9.14
N ILE A 33 -5.21 3.01 8.03
CA ILE A 33 -5.38 3.59 6.69
C ILE A 33 -6.83 3.84 6.28
N TYR A 34 -7.76 2.97 6.66
CA TYR A 34 -9.15 3.04 6.20
C TYR A 34 -9.98 4.14 6.88
N VAL A 35 -9.39 4.86 7.85
CA VAL A 35 -9.97 6.11 8.36
C VAL A 35 -9.83 7.24 7.33
N TYR A 36 -8.76 7.22 6.53
CA TYR A 36 -8.43 8.28 5.57
C TYR A 36 -8.62 7.87 4.12
N LEU A 37 -8.43 6.59 3.80
CA LEU A 37 -8.42 6.07 2.45
C LEU A 37 -9.54 5.05 2.25
N THR A 38 -10.28 5.18 1.16
CA THR A 38 -11.25 4.16 0.78
C THR A 38 -10.53 2.92 0.22
N PRO A 39 -11.16 1.73 0.22
CA PRO A 39 -10.60 0.55 -0.43
C PRO A 39 -10.27 0.75 -1.91
N VAL A 40 -11.04 1.59 -2.61
CA VAL A 40 -10.78 1.96 -4.01
C VAL A 40 -9.47 2.74 -4.10
N THR A 41 -9.28 3.76 -3.27
CA THR A 41 -8.05 4.57 -3.22
C THR A 41 -6.84 3.71 -2.87
N VAL A 42 -6.97 2.76 -1.95
CA VAL A 42 -5.88 1.82 -1.59
C VAL A 42 -5.51 0.92 -2.79
N ASN A 43 -6.50 0.49 -3.58
CA ASN A 43 -6.25 -0.29 -4.79
C ASN A 43 -5.52 0.55 -5.87
N GLU A 44 -5.90 1.80 -6.06
CA GLU A 44 -5.22 2.73 -6.97
C GLU A 44 -3.76 2.94 -6.55
N LEU A 45 -3.51 3.20 -5.27
CA LEU A 45 -2.15 3.32 -4.73
C LEU A 45 -1.33 2.04 -4.93
N PHE A 46 -1.93 0.86 -4.80
CA PHE A 46 -1.25 -0.40 -5.08
C PHE A 46 -0.86 -0.52 -6.56
N ASN A 47 -1.77 -0.15 -7.48
CA ASN A 47 -1.46 -0.15 -8.91
C ASN A 47 -0.32 0.83 -9.24
N HIS A 48 -0.32 2.02 -8.63
CA HIS A 48 0.77 2.97 -8.76
C HIS A 48 2.09 2.40 -8.21
N PHE A 49 2.07 1.75 -7.06
CA PHE A 49 3.23 1.07 -6.50
C PHE A 49 3.79 0.00 -7.45
N MET A 50 2.92 -0.83 -8.04
CA MET A 50 3.31 -1.86 -9.02
C MET A 50 3.96 -1.28 -10.28
N SER A 51 3.60 -0.05 -10.66
CA SER A 51 4.23 0.69 -11.76
C SER A 51 5.49 1.47 -11.36
N SER A 52 5.80 1.52 -10.06
CA SER A 52 6.94 2.26 -9.52
C SER A 52 8.15 1.34 -9.33
N ASN A 53 9.36 1.89 -9.48
CA ASN A 53 10.61 1.19 -9.10
C ASN A 53 10.98 1.42 -7.62
N LEU A 54 10.04 1.84 -6.78
CA LEU A 54 10.32 2.20 -5.41
C LEU A 54 10.16 1.00 -4.46
N PRO A 55 11.02 0.87 -3.44
CA PRO A 55 10.77 -0.05 -2.35
C PRO A 55 9.47 0.29 -1.62
N ILE A 56 8.73 -0.74 -1.19
CA ILE A 56 7.40 -0.61 -0.59
C ILE A 56 7.33 0.39 0.57
N ASN A 57 8.34 0.40 1.44
CA ASN A 57 8.41 1.29 2.59
C ASN A 57 8.67 2.76 2.20
N VAL A 58 9.40 2.97 1.09
CA VAL A 58 9.65 4.32 0.56
C VAL A 58 8.37 4.87 -0.04
N PHE A 59 7.68 4.08 -0.86
CA PHE A 59 6.40 4.44 -1.46
C PHE A 59 5.35 4.72 -0.37
N ALA A 60 5.17 3.81 0.60
CA ALA A 60 4.21 3.97 1.69
C ALA A 60 4.42 5.27 2.48
N ARG A 61 5.68 5.63 2.76
CA ARG A 61 6.01 6.90 3.45
C ARG A 61 5.62 8.13 2.63
N GLN A 62 5.76 8.09 1.30
CA GLN A 62 5.34 9.19 0.43
C GLN A 62 3.82 9.38 0.44
N CYS A 63 3.05 8.28 0.48
CA CYS A 63 1.59 8.36 0.54
C CYS A 63 1.09 9.09 1.79
N VAL A 64 1.68 8.84 2.96
CA VAL A 64 1.23 9.47 4.21
C VAL A 64 1.49 10.98 4.22
N LYS A 65 2.63 11.41 3.65
CA LYS A 65 2.97 12.84 3.56
C LYS A 65 1.95 13.64 2.77
N ASN A 66 1.30 13.05 1.76
CA ASN A 66 0.31 13.74 0.95
C ASN A 66 -1.07 13.84 1.61
N VAL A 67 -1.35 13.07 2.67
CA VAL A 67 -2.65 13.06 3.35
C VAL A 67 -2.67 13.96 4.59
N VAL A 68 -1.52 14.16 5.22
CA VAL A 68 -1.39 14.95 6.47
C VAL A 68 -0.81 16.35 6.23
N ALA A 69 -0.40 16.66 4.99
CA ALA A 69 0.11 17.99 4.61
C ALA A 69 -1.01 18.96 4.23
#